data_AF-A0A2V6E1U0-F1
#
_entry.id   AF-A0A2V6E1U0-F1
#
_cell.length_a   1.000
_cell.length_b   1.000
_cell.length_c   1.000
_cell.angle_alpha   90.00
_cell.angle_beta   90.00
_cell.angle_gamma   90.00
#
_symmetry.space_group_name_H-M   'P 1'
#
loop_
_entity.id
_entity.type
_entity.pdbx_description
1 polymer ?
#
loop_
_entity_poly.entity_id
_entity_poly.type
_entity_poly.pdbx_seq_one_letter_code
_entity_poly.pdbx_strand_id
1 'polypeptide(L)' 'VIEGSTIGEVLAMTQWDKVELMRLLKTQVDTAIKTDRLKPNDAMKLLSDYERLLQEYTYLSLNGNKPAPQPGTFLPLSS' A
#
# COMPACT_ATOMS: atom_id res chain seq x y z
N VAL A 1 24.22 0.19 3.99
CA VAL A 1 23.37 1.07 3.17
C VAL A 1 22.08 1.29 3.94
N ILE A 2 21.54 2.51 3.98
CA ILE A 2 20.21 2.76 4.55
C ILE A 2 19.21 2.65 3.39
N GLU A 3 18.22 1.77 3.52
CA GLU A 3 17.20 1.61 2.50
C GLU A 3 16.16 2.74 2.57
N GLY A 4 15.54 3.03 1.42
CA GLY A 4 14.40 3.96 1.39
C GLY A 4 13.20 3.36 2.12
N SER A 5 12.27 4.22 2.57
CA SER A 5 11.03 3.74 3.18
C SER A 5 10.00 3.35 2.13
N THR A 6 9.18 2.38 2.47
CA THR A 6 7.94 2.05 1.76
C THR A 6 6.85 3.08 2.04
N ILE A 7 5.83 3.12 1.19
CA ILE A 7 4.67 4.00 1.39
C ILE A 7 3.96 3.63 2.71
N GLY A 8 3.80 2.35 3.01
CA GLY A 8 3.19 1.86 4.24
C GLY A 8 3.96 2.26 5.49
N GLU A 9 5.30 2.21 5.46
CA GLU A 9 6.14 2.64 6.59
C GLU A 9 5.99 4.13 6.88
N VAL A 10 6.01 4.98 5.85
CA VAL A 10 5.82 6.43 6.03
C VAL A 10 4.43 6.76 6.55
N LEU A 11 3.40 6.03 6.10
CA LEU A 11 2.04 6.16 6.61
C LEU A 11 1.96 5.74 8.10
N ALA A 12 2.62 4.65 8.48
CA ALA A 12 2.70 4.23 9.88
C ALA A 12 3.41 5.26 10.77
N MET A 13 4.50 5.88 10.29
CA MET A 13 5.19 6.98 10.99
C MET A 13 4.29 8.21 11.21
N THR A 14 3.25 8.35 10.40
CA THR A 14 2.24 9.42 10.51
C THR A 14 0.94 8.93 11.16
N GLN A 15 1.01 7.83 11.92
CA GLN A 15 -0.08 7.23 12.71
C GLN A 15 -1.22 6.64 11.88
N TRP A 16 -1.01 6.40 10.59
CA TRP A 16 -1.97 5.67 9.77
C TRP A 16 -1.75 4.17 9.90
N ASP A 17 -2.85 3.42 10.10
CA ASP A 17 -2.82 1.97 10.14
C ASP A 17 -3.16 1.38 8.75
N LYS A 18 -2.30 0.47 8.28
CA LYS A 18 -2.46 -0.18 6.96
C LYS A 18 -3.77 -0.97 6.88
N VAL A 19 -4.15 -1.67 7.94
CA VAL A 19 -5.36 -2.50 7.96
C VAL A 19 -6.60 -1.63 7.86
N GLU A 20 -6.63 -0.51 8.58
CA GLU A 20 -7.70 0.47 8.53
C GLU A 20 -7.80 1.15 7.16
N LEU A 21 -6.67 1.52 6.55
CA LEU A 21 -6.64 2.06 5.19
C LEU A 21 -7.25 1.07 4.17
N MET A 22 -6.89 -0.21 4.26
CA MET A 22 -7.48 -1.26 3.42
C MET A 22 -8.99 -1.40 3.65
N ARG A 23 -9.44 -1.36 4.91
CA ARG A 23 -10.86 -1.46 5.28
C ARG A 23 -11.67 -0.29 4.73
N LEU A 24 -11.13 0.93 4.83
CA LEU A 24 -11.76 2.15 4.30
C LEU A 24 -11.83 2.13 2.78
N LEU A 25 -10.76 1.71 2.09
CA LEU A 25 -10.81 1.57 0.63
C LEU A 25 -11.82 0.51 0.20
N LYS A 26 -11.84 -0.66 0.88
CA LYS A 26 -12.83 -1.71 0.61
C LYS A 26 -14.26 -1.19 0.75
N THR A 27 -14.54 -0.38 1.77
CA THR A 27 -15.87 0.21 1.98
C THR A 27 -16.31 1.11 0.81
N GLN A 28 -15.37 1.92 0.29
CA GLN A 28 -15.61 2.77 -0.89
C GLN A 28 -15.81 1.93 -2.16
N VAL A 29 -14.98 0.91 -2.36
CA VAL A 29 -15.07 -0.02 -3.49
C VAL A 29 -16.38 -0.79 -3.48
N ASP A 30 -16.79 -1.34 -2.33
CA ASP A 30 -18.07 -2.04 -2.18
C ASP A 30 -19.25 -1.13 -2.53
N THR A 31 -19.18 0.17 -2.16
CA THR A 31 -20.19 1.17 -2.51
C THR A 31 -20.21 1.46 -4.01
N ALA A 32 -19.05 1.54 -4.66
CA ALA A 32 -18.93 1.74 -6.10
C ALA A 32 -19.48 0.53 -6.90
N ILE A 33 -19.27 -0.69 -6.42
CA ILE A 33 -19.86 -1.91 -7.00
C ILE A 33 -21.39 -1.87 -6.87
N LYS A 34 -21.92 -1.59 -5.67
CA LYS A 34 -23.37 -1.56 -5.41
C LYS A 34 -24.11 -0.49 -6.23
N THR A 35 -23.42 0.57 -6.62
CA THR A 35 -23.96 1.67 -7.43
C THR A 35 -23.66 1.53 -8.93
N ASP A 36 -23.16 0.36 -9.35
CA ASP A 36 -22.75 0.01 -10.72
C ASP A 36 -21.76 0.99 -11.37
N ARG A 37 -20.95 1.68 -10.56
CA ARG A 37 -19.89 2.60 -11.01
C ARG A 37 -18.55 1.90 -11.24
N LEU A 38 -18.38 0.68 -10.71
CA LEU A 38 -17.16 -0.11 -10.83
C LEU A 38 -17.52 -1.60 -10.94
N LYS A 39 -16.93 -2.31 -11.91
CA LYS A 39 -17.16 -3.75 -12.07
C LYS A 39 -16.39 -4.55 -11.01
N PRO A 40 -16.94 -5.66 -10.49
CA PRO A 40 -16.30 -6.43 -9.43
C PRO A 40 -14.87 -6.88 -9.71
N ASN A 41 -14.56 -7.28 -10.94
CA ASN A 41 -13.22 -7.73 -11.31
C ASN A 41 -12.19 -6.58 -11.23
N ASP A 42 -12.55 -5.40 -11.75
CA ASP A 42 -11.70 -4.22 -11.70
C ASP A 42 -11.53 -3.70 -10.27
N ALA A 43 -12.59 -3.81 -9.46
CA ALA A 43 -12.56 -3.51 -8.04
C ALA A 43 -11.58 -4.42 -7.27
N MET A 44 -11.62 -5.73 -7.50
CA MET A 44 -10.68 -6.65 -6.86
C MET A 44 -9.25 -6.38 -7.28
N LYS A 45 -9.03 -6.04 -8.55
CA LYS A 45 -7.72 -5.62 -9.05
C LYS A 45 -7.24 -4.34 -8.36
N LEU A 46 -8.10 -3.33 -8.22
CA LEU A 46 -7.78 -2.08 -7.52
C LEU A 46 -7.37 -2.32 -6.06
N LEU A 47 -8.09 -3.18 -5.33
CA LEU A 47 -7.75 -3.51 -3.96
C LEU A 47 -6.39 -4.21 -3.86
N SER A 48 -6.12 -5.18 -4.74
CA SER A 48 -4.82 -5.86 -4.80
C SER A 48 -3.68 -4.91 -5.17
N ASP A 49 -3.92 -3.99 -6.10
CA ASP A 49 -2.93 -3.00 -6.53
C ASP A 49 -2.62 -2.00 -5.40
N TYR A 50 -3.63 -1.57 -4.66
CA TYR A 50 -3.44 -0.69 -3.50
C TYR A 50 -2.67 -1.37 -2.37
N GLU A 51 -2.99 -2.62 -2.04
CA GLU A 51 -2.25 -3.39 -1.03
C GLU A 51 -0.77 -3.55 -1.40
N ARG A 52 -0.50 -3.87 -2.67
CA ARG A 52 0.87 -3.94 -3.22
C ARG A 52 1.55 -2.59 -3.13
N LEU A 53 0.88 -1.50 -3.52
CA LEU A 53 1.44 -0.15 -3.49
C LEU A 53 1.87 0.27 -2.08
N LEU A 54 1.14 -0.15 -1.03
CA LEU A 54 1.56 0.12 0.35
C LEU A 54 2.88 -0.57 0.73
N GLN A 55 3.29 -1.62 0.02
CA GLN A 55 4.58 -2.27 0.22
C GLN A 55 5.70 -1.64 -0.61
N GLU A 56 5.37 -0.81 -1.59
CA GLU A 56 6.34 -0.25 -2.52
C GLU A 56 7.12 0.93 -1.93
N TYR A 57 8.37 1.15 -2.37
CA TYR A 57 9.14 2.35 -2.02
C TYR A 57 8.43 3.65 -2.46
N THR A 58 8.65 4.73 -1.71
CA THR A 58 8.07 6.06 -1.96
C THR A 58 8.56 6.74 -3.24
N TYR A 59 9.68 6.31 -3.80
CA TYR A 59 10.27 6.89 -5.01
C TYR A 59 9.64 6.35 -6.30
N LEU A 60 9.65 7.18 -7.35
CA LEU A 60 9.16 6.83 -8.69
C LEU A 60 10.14 5.91 -9.42
N SER A 61 9.61 4.96 -10.20
CA SER A 61 10.39 4.23 -11.19
C SER A 61 10.12 4.80 -12.58
N LEU A 62 11.13 5.41 -13.19
CA LEU A 62 10.99 6.08 -14.49
C LEU A 62 11.02 5.10 -15.67
N ASN A 63 11.61 3.91 -15.47
CA ASN A 63 11.85 2.92 -16.52
C ASN A 63 11.15 1.58 -16.26
N GLY A 64 10.21 1.54 -15.31
CA GLY A 64 9.51 0.31 -14.91
C GLY A 64 10.36 -0.70 -14.13
N ASN A 65 11.66 -0.45 -13.98
CA ASN A 65 12.55 -1.24 -13.15
C ASN A 65 12.42 -0.74 -11.70
N LYS A 66 11.58 -1.41 -10.90
CA LYS A 66 11.42 -1.10 -9.48
C LYS A 66 12.07 -2.21 -8.67
N PRO A 67 13.09 -1.93 -7.84
CA PRO A 67 13.64 -2.93 -6.94
C PRO A 67 12.55 -3.35 -5.96
N ALA A 68 12.39 -4.66 -5.77
CA ALA A 68 11.47 -5.17 -4.77
C ALA A 68 11.95 -4.69 -3.38
N PRO A 69 11.06 -4.11 -2.55
CA PRO A 69 11.40 -3.80 -1.18
C PRO A 69 11.82 -5.08 -0.46
N GLN A 70 13.01 -5.08 0.12
CA GLN A 70 13.44 -6.19 0.95
C GLN A 70 12.68 -6.14 2.28
N PRO A 71 12.26 -7.27 2.86
CA PRO A 71 11.68 -7.27 4.20
C PRO A 71 12.73 -6.75 5.18
N GLY A 72 12.60 -5.49 5.58
CA GLY A 72 13.49 -4.86 6.54
C GLY A 72 13.25 -5.47 7.92
N THR A 73 14.24 -6.21 8.42
CA THR A 73 14.36 -6.57 9.83
C THR A 73 14.50 -5.28 10.64
N PHE A 74 13.40 -4.65 11.03
CA PHE A 74 13.39 -3.57 12.01
C PHE A 74 13.86 -4.16 13.35
N LEU A 75 15.17 -4.09 13.60
CA LEU A 75 15.68 -4.25 14.97
C LEU A 75 15.27 -2.98 15.72
N PRO A 76 14.45 -3.07 16.79
CA PRO A 76 14.23 -1.92 17.65
C PRO A 76 15.59 -1.49 18.17
N LEU A 77 15.88 -0.18 18.12
CA LEU A 77 17.07 0.36 18.77
C LEU A 77 16.90 0.10 20.27
N SER A 78 17.59 -0.91 20.78
CA SER A 78 17.68 -1.18 22.21
C SER A 78 18.29 0.03 22.92
N SER A 79 17.62 0.43 24.00
CA SER A 79 17.98 1.52 24.93
C SER A 79 19.35 1.33 25.58
#